data_AF-A0A7X7UXM5-F1
#
_entry.id   AF-A0A7X7UXM5-F1
#
_cell.length_a   1.000
_cell.length_b   1.000
_cell.length_c   1.000
_cell.angle_alpha   90.00
_cell.angle_beta   90.00
_cell.angle_gamma   90.00
#
_symmetry.space_group_name_H-M   'P 1'
#
loop_
_entity.id
_entity.type
_entity.pdbx_description
1 polymer ?
#
loop_
_entity_poly.entity_id
_entity_poly.type
_entity_poly.pdbx_seq_one_letter_code
_entity_poly.pdbx_strand_id
1 'polypeptide(L)'
;MILNTLEKYRIYLVYVPLTLYWIFLFIATTVSVETLPTPRVSDKLLHFAAFAVLGVLLDLTARIQSKNPWIKSNHFIFTYVLIMIYGAFDEIHQYFIPGRSADYMDWIADMAGAATGVILLHLFLLLDLKFVEK
;
A
#
# COMPACT_ATOMS: atom_id res chain seq x y z
N MET A 1 15.50 14.98 7.13
CA MET A 1 16.67 14.51 6.34
C MET A 1 16.29 13.36 5.40
N ILE A 2 15.46 12.43 5.90
CA ILE A 2 15.00 11.25 5.14
C ILE A 2 14.25 11.63 3.85
N LEU A 3 13.31 12.58 3.91
CA LEU A 3 12.54 12.98 2.72
C LEU A 3 13.43 13.54 1.60
N ASN A 4 14.47 14.31 1.92
CA ASN A 4 15.40 14.83 0.91
C ASN A 4 16.18 13.70 0.22
N THR A 5 16.61 12.69 0.99
CA THR A 5 17.26 11.49 0.44
C THR A 5 16.30 10.71 -0.45
N LEU A 6 15.07 10.49 0.01
CA LEU A 6 14.04 9.80 -0.75
C LEU A 6 13.65 10.57 -2.03
N GLU A 7 13.56 11.90 -1.98
CA GLU A 7 13.33 12.74 -3.16
C GLU A 7 14.50 12.64 -4.15
N LYS A 8 15.75 12.73 -3.67
CA LYS A 8 16.96 12.62 -4.49
C LYS A 8 17.08 11.27 -5.20
N TYR A 9 16.75 10.18 -4.51
CA TYR A 9 16.85 8.81 -5.03
C TYR A 9 15.48 8.16 -5.29
N ARG A 10 14.46 8.98 -5.59
CA ARG A 10 13.04 8.56 -5.67
C ARG A 10 12.78 7.37 -6.59
N ILE A 11 13.52 7.25 -7.68
CA ILE A 11 13.37 6.12 -8.61
C ILE A 11 13.70 4.81 -7.90
N TYR A 12 14.86 4.73 -7.26
CA TYR A 12 15.37 3.49 -6.68
C TYR A 12 14.78 3.17 -5.30
N LEU A 13 14.51 4.19 -4.48
CA LEU A 13 14.06 3.99 -3.11
C LEU A 13 12.54 4.00 -2.95
N VAL A 14 11.79 4.45 -3.95
CA VAL A 14 10.33 4.62 -3.83
C VAL A 14 9.60 4.02 -5.02
N TYR A 15 9.89 4.46 -6.25
CA TYR A 15 9.13 4.02 -7.42
C TYR A 15 9.37 2.55 -7.76
N VAL A 16 10.64 2.10 -7.78
CA VAL A 16 10.98 0.69 -8.01
C VAL A 16 10.38 -0.22 -6.93
N PRO A 17 10.55 0.05 -5.61
CA PRO A 17 9.91 -0.73 -4.57
C PRO A 17 8.39 -0.78 -4.68
N LEU A 18 7.74 0.36 -4.94
CA LEU A 18 6.29 0.40 -5.18
C LEU A 18 5.89 -0.51 -6.33
N THR A 19 6.53 -0.38 -7.49
CA THR A 19 6.20 -1.18 -8.67
C THR A 19 6.42 -2.67 -8.43
N LEU A 20 7.56 -3.06 -7.85
CA LEU A 20 7.86 -4.46 -7.55
C LEU A 20 6.87 -5.04 -6.54
N TYR A 21 6.55 -4.28 -5.49
CA TYR A 21 5.62 -4.72 -4.46
C TYR A 21 4.19 -4.85 -5.01
N TRP A 22 3.75 -3.92 -5.86
CA TRP A 22 2.43 -3.98 -6.47
C TRP A 22 2.29 -5.16 -7.44
N ILE A 23 3.31 -5.43 -8.25
CA ILE A 23 3.36 -6.63 -9.10
C ILE A 23 3.31 -7.90 -8.23
N PHE A 24 4.09 -7.92 -7.14
CA PHE A 24 4.07 -9.03 -6.19
C PHE A 24 2.66 -9.26 -5.62
N LEU A 25 1.98 -8.20 -5.16
CA LEU A 25 0.62 -8.30 -4.62
C LEU A 25 -0.35 -8.86 -5.66
N PHE A 26 -0.33 -8.32 -6.88
CA PHE A 26 -1.20 -8.79 -7.95
C PHE A 26 -0.97 -10.28 -8.25
N ILE A 27 0.29 -10.72 -8.34
CA ILE A 27 0.60 -12.15 -8.54
C ILE A 27 0.09 -12.97 -7.36
N ALA A 28 0.31 -12.51 -6.12
CA ALA A 28 -0.10 -13.21 -4.92
C ALA A 28 -1.62 -13.43 -4.85
N THR A 29 -2.42 -12.47 -5.35
CA THR A 29 -3.88 -12.55 -5.40
C THR A 29 -4.39 -13.28 -6.64
N THR A 30 -3.61 -13.37 -7.73
CA THR A 30 -3.89 -14.24 -8.88
C THR A 30 -3.67 -15.73 -8.61
N VAL A 31 -2.74 -16.09 -7.72
CA VAL A 31 -2.46 -17.52 -7.44
C VAL A 31 -3.64 -18.18 -6.72
N SER A 32 -4.10 -19.31 -7.27
CA SER A 32 -5.18 -20.13 -6.70
C SER A 32 -4.77 -20.75 -5.36
N VAL A 33 -5.67 -20.67 -4.37
CA VAL A 33 -5.46 -21.22 -3.02
C VAL A 33 -5.34 -22.75 -3.03
N GLU A 34 -5.92 -23.44 -4.01
CA GLU A 34 -5.85 -24.91 -4.11
C GLU A 34 -4.41 -25.42 -4.26
N THR A 35 -3.50 -24.57 -4.71
CA THR A 35 -2.08 -24.90 -4.92
C THR A 35 -1.20 -24.57 -3.72
N LEU A 36 -1.74 -23.95 -2.67
CA LEU A 36 -0.98 -23.40 -1.55
C LEU A 36 -1.30 -24.10 -0.23
N PRO A 37 -0.31 -24.26 0.66
CA PRO A 37 -0.58 -24.70 2.03
C PRO A 37 -1.45 -23.66 2.75
N THR A 38 -2.38 -24.14 3.58
CA THR A 38 -3.25 -23.28 4.39
C THR A 38 -2.40 -22.32 5.24
N PRO A 39 -2.63 -21.00 5.15
CA PRO A 39 -1.87 -20.04 5.94
C PRO A 39 -2.06 -20.29 7.44
N ARG A 40 -1.01 -20.04 8.23
CA ARG A 40 -1.09 -20.08 9.71
C ARG A 40 -1.69 -18.81 10.32
N VAL A 41 -1.93 -17.80 9.51
CA VAL A 41 -2.45 -16.48 9.89
C VAL A 41 -3.78 -16.26 9.20
N SER A 42 -4.63 -15.43 9.80
CA SER A 42 -5.89 -15.03 9.18
C SER A 42 -5.64 -14.35 7.84
N ASP A 43 -6.43 -14.73 6.84
CA ASP A 43 -6.46 -14.13 5.52
C ASP A 43 -6.67 -12.61 5.58
N LYS A 44 -7.55 -12.15 6.47
CA LYS A 44 -7.85 -10.73 6.69
C LYS A 44 -6.64 -9.98 7.25
N LEU A 45 -5.82 -10.66 8.06
CA LEU A 45 -4.58 -10.09 8.58
C LEU A 45 -3.51 -10.00 7.47
N LEU A 46 -3.48 -10.95 6.53
CA LEU A 46 -2.61 -10.88 5.35
C LEU A 46 -2.99 -9.69 4.48
N HIS A 47 -4.28 -9.54 4.16
CA HIS A 47 -4.83 -8.39 3.44
C HIS A 47 -4.47 -7.06 4.12
N PHE A 48 -4.77 -6.95 5.41
CA PHE A 48 -4.41 -5.78 6.21
C PHE A 48 -2.91 -5.45 6.14
N ALA A 49 -2.04 -6.42 6.38
CA ALA A 49 -0.59 -6.20 6.37
C ALA A 49 -0.07 -5.85 4.97
N ALA A 50 -0.58 -6.55 3.96
CA ALA A 50 -0.21 -6.35 2.56
C ALA A 50 -0.51 -4.93 2.10
N PHE A 51 -1.72 -4.45 2.38
CA PHE A 51 -2.16 -3.12 2.00
C PHE A 51 -1.63 -2.01 2.91
N ALA A 52 -1.24 -2.31 4.15
CA ALA A 52 -0.48 -1.36 4.98
C ALA A 52 0.85 -0.98 4.32
N VAL A 53 1.60 -1.96 3.80
CA VAL A 53 2.84 -1.70 3.07
C VAL A 53 2.56 -0.98 1.74
N LEU A 54 1.52 -1.39 1.00
CA LEU A 54 1.13 -0.69 -0.23
C LEU A 54 0.78 0.77 0.04
N GLY A 55 0.02 1.04 1.11
CA GLY A 55 -0.35 2.37 1.57
C GLY A 55 0.86 3.25 1.86
N VAL A 56 1.87 2.72 2.57
CA VAL A 56 3.14 3.44 2.81
C VAL A 56 3.82 3.82 1.50
N LEU A 57 3.99 2.87 0.58
CA LEU A 57 4.72 3.09 -0.67
C LEU A 57 3.99 4.07 -1.62
N LEU A 58 2.66 3.94 -1.71
CA LEU A 58 1.82 4.84 -2.51
C LEU A 58 1.82 6.26 -1.95
N ASP A 59 1.61 6.41 -0.65
CA ASP A 59 1.56 7.71 0.00
C ASP A 59 2.92 8.41 -0.05
N LEU A 60 4.02 7.66 0.13
CA LEU A 60 5.35 8.19 -0.07
C LEU A 60 5.56 8.69 -1.51
N THR A 61 5.13 7.92 -2.51
CA THR A 61 5.16 8.31 -3.93
C THR A 61 4.38 9.61 -4.18
N ALA A 62 3.16 9.70 -3.64
CA ALA A 62 2.29 10.87 -3.77
C ALA A 62 2.87 12.12 -3.11
N ARG A 63 3.56 11.97 -1.97
CA ARG A 63 4.23 13.05 -1.24
C ARG A 63 5.47 13.60 -1.96
N ILE A 64 6.32 12.74 -2.52
CA ILE A 64 7.64 13.16 -3.04
C ILE A 64 7.66 13.52 -4.53
N GLN A 65 6.59 13.21 -5.26
CA GLN A 65 6.49 13.58 -6.66
C GLN A 65 6.45 15.12 -6.83
N SER A 66 6.90 15.60 -7.98
CA SER A 66 7.02 17.03 -8.29
C SER A 66 6.16 17.48 -9.48
N LYS A 67 5.31 16.59 -10.02
CA LYS A 67 4.55 16.82 -11.27
C LYS A 67 3.16 17.41 -11.02
N ASN A 68 2.51 17.04 -9.91
CA ASN A 68 1.14 17.46 -9.60
C ASN A 68 1.05 18.01 -8.17
N PRO A 69 1.01 19.34 -7.99
CA PRO A 69 0.91 19.96 -6.67
C PRO A 69 -0.32 19.53 -5.88
N TRP A 70 -1.46 19.30 -6.56
CA TRP A 70 -2.69 18.88 -5.89
C TRP A 70 -2.55 17.48 -5.28
N ILE A 71 -1.98 16.53 -6.02
CA ILE A 71 -1.69 15.18 -5.48
C ILE A 71 -0.70 15.27 -4.30
N LYS A 72 0.32 16.13 -4.40
CA LYS A 72 1.30 16.31 -3.32
C LYS A 72 0.63 16.82 -2.05
N SER A 73 -0.22 17.84 -2.15
CA SER A 73 -0.91 18.42 -1.00
C SER A 73 -2.04 17.54 -0.45
N ASN A 74 -2.64 16.70 -1.29
CA ASN A 74 -3.75 15.81 -0.93
C ASN A 74 -3.33 14.33 -0.95
N HIS A 75 -2.06 14.05 -0.67
CA HIS A 75 -1.45 12.72 -0.82
C HIS A 75 -2.22 11.62 -0.07
N PHE A 76 -2.79 11.94 1.11
CA PHE A 76 -3.58 11.02 1.93
C PHE A 76 -4.85 10.60 1.21
N ILE A 77 -5.64 11.58 0.75
CA ILE A 77 -6.91 11.34 0.05
C ILE A 77 -6.65 10.60 -1.26
N PHE A 78 -5.65 11.04 -2.00
CA PHE A 78 -5.26 10.40 -3.27
C PHE A 78 -4.90 8.92 -3.06
N THR A 79 -4.06 8.62 -2.07
CA THR A 79 -3.65 7.25 -1.76
C THR A 79 -4.85 6.39 -1.33
N TYR A 80 -5.68 6.92 -0.45
CA TYR A 80 -6.83 6.17 0.07
C TYR A 80 -7.85 5.85 -1.02
N VAL A 81 -8.15 6.81 -1.91
CA VAL A 81 -9.03 6.59 -3.07
C VAL A 81 -8.43 5.56 -4.02
N LEU A 82 -7.12 5.62 -4.29
CA LEU A 82 -6.46 4.68 -5.20
C LEU A 82 -6.49 3.25 -4.65
N ILE A 83 -6.30 3.09 -3.34
CA ILE A 83 -6.39 1.79 -2.67
C ILE A 83 -7.82 1.27 -2.63
N MET A 84 -8.80 2.12 -2.33
CA MET A 84 -10.21 1.74 -2.37
C MET A 84 -10.60 1.19 -3.74
N ILE A 85 -10.16 1.85 -4.82
CA ILE A 85 -10.37 1.40 -6.20
C ILE A 85 -9.60 0.11 -6.49
N TYR A 86 -8.32 0.05 -6.13
CA TYR A 86 -7.48 -1.12 -6.41
C TYR A 86 -7.91 -2.37 -5.64
N GLY A 87 -8.23 -2.26 -4.35
CA GLY A 87 -8.74 -3.37 -3.55
C GLY A 87 -10.08 -3.88 -4.07
N ALA A 88 -10.99 -2.98 -4.47
CA ALA A 88 -12.25 -3.40 -5.10
C ALA A 88 -12.01 -4.13 -6.42
N PHE A 89 -11.04 -3.64 -7.22
CA PHE A 89 -10.60 -4.34 -8.42
C PHE A 89 -9.98 -5.70 -8.11
N ASP A 90 -9.18 -5.83 -7.05
CA ASP A 90 -8.56 -7.08 -6.64
C ASP A 90 -9.63 -8.12 -6.26
N GLU A 91 -10.61 -7.75 -5.44
CA GLU A 91 -11.73 -8.64 -5.08
C GLU A 91 -12.55 -9.08 -6.31
N ILE A 92 -12.85 -8.14 -7.22
CA ILE A 92 -13.55 -8.46 -8.47
C ILE A 92 -12.70 -9.39 -9.33
N HIS A 93 -11.38 -9.19 -9.39
CA HIS A 93 -10.47 -10.06 -10.12
C HIS A 93 -10.40 -11.46 -9.48
N GLN A 94 -10.32 -11.54 -8.15
CA GLN A 94 -10.29 -12.80 -7.40
C GLN A 94 -11.56 -13.63 -7.61
N TYR A 95 -12.72 -13.01 -7.84
CA TYR A 95 -13.95 -13.71 -8.21
C TYR A 95 -13.78 -14.63 -9.44
N PHE A 96 -12.86 -14.30 -10.35
CA PHE A 96 -12.58 -15.09 -11.55
C PHE A 96 -11.45 -16.13 -11.36
N ILE A 97 -10.82 -16.17 -10.18
CA ILE A 97 -9.72 -17.09 -9.88
C ILE A 97 -10.28 -18.33 -9.17
N PRO A 98 -10.10 -19.54 -9.73
CA PRO A 98 -10.55 -20.78 -9.08
C PRO A 98 -9.95 -20.94 -7.68
N GLY A 99 -10.76 -21.31 -6.70
CA GLY A 99 -10.34 -21.51 -5.31
C GLY A 99 -10.10 -20.22 -4.52
N ARG A 100 -10.34 -19.03 -5.10
CA ARG A 100 -10.43 -17.75 -4.38
C ARG A 100 -11.89 -17.38 -4.15
N SER A 101 -12.13 -16.61 -3.10
CA SER A 101 -13.43 -16.01 -2.80
C SER A 101 -13.27 -14.51 -2.77
N ALA A 102 -14.06 -13.79 -3.58
CA ALA A 102 -14.23 -12.36 -3.40
C ALA A 102 -14.96 -12.11 -2.08
N ASP A 103 -14.34 -11.37 -1.17
CA ASP A 103 -14.85 -11.09 0.17
C ASP A 103 -14.78 -9.58 0.48
N TYR A 104 -15.94 -9.01 0.71
CA TYR A 104 -16.08 -7.62 1.13
C TYR A 104 -15.28 -7.29 2.42
N MET A 105 -15.07 -8.28 3.30
CA MET A 105 -14.27 -8.08 4.52
C MET A 105 -12.77 -7.98 4.22
N ASP A 106 -12.28 -8.60 3.14
CA ASP A 106 -10.90 -8.45 2.71
C ASP A 106 -10.67 -7.06 2.12
N TRP A 107 -11.63 -6.54 1.34
CA TRP A 107 -11.61 -5.13 0.91
C TRP A 107 -11.61 -4.14 2.08
N ILE A 108 -12.36 -4.40 3.16
CA ILE A 108 -12.29 -3.58 4.37
C ILE A 108 -10.91 -3.69 5.03
N ALA A 109 -10.36 -4.90 5.13
CA ALA A 109 -9.05 -5.12 5.71
C ALA A 109 -7.96 -4.37 4.92
N ASP A 110 -8.06 -4.35 3.59
CA ASP A 110 -7.17 -3.61 2.70
C ASP A 110 -7.20 -2.11 3.01
N MET A 111 -8.40 -1.53 3.09
CA MET A 111 -8.59 -0.11 3.41
C MET A 111 -8.05 0.23 4.81
N ALA A 112 -8.34 -0.60 5.81
CA ALA A 112 -7.88 -0.41 7.17
C ALA A 112 -6.34 -0.53 7.29
N GLY A 113 -5.76 -1.49 6.58
CA GLY A 113 -4.32 -1.69 6.48
C GLY A 113 -3.65 -0.47 5.90
N ALA A 114 -4.13 -0.02 4.74
CA ALA A 114 -3.62 1.16 4.06
C ALA A 114 -3.68 2.43 4.92
N ALA A 115 -4.82 2.72 5.55
CA ALA A 115 -4.95 3.85 6.47
C ALA A 115 -3.91 3.77 7.59
N THR A 116 -3.75 2.58 8.19
CA THR A 116 -2.77 2.35 9.26
C THR A 116 -1.35 2.60 8.76
N GLY A 117 -0.97 2.05 7.62
CA GLY A 117 0.35 2.25 7.02
C GLY A 117 0.67 3.73 6.78
N VAL A 118 -0.28 4.47 6.21
CA VAL A 118 -0.15 5.92 5.96
C VAL A 118 -0.01 6.71 7.26
N ILE A 119 -0.81 6.39 8.29
CA ILE A 119 -0.71 7.03 9.61
C ILE A 119 0.66 6.77 10.23
N LEU A 120 1.14 5.52 10.21
CA LEU A 120 2.44 5.16 10.75
C LEU A 120 3.59 5.87 10.03
N LEU A 121 3.55 5.96 8.69
CA LEU A 121 4.51 6.73 7.92
C LEU A 121 4.50 8.21 8.34
N HIS A 122 3.32 8.80 8.48
CA HIS A 122 3.21 10.20 8.88
C HIS A 122 3.78 10.45 10.28
N LEU A 123 3.45 9.59 11.25
CA LEU A 123 4.00 9.67 12.61
C LEU A 123 5.52 9.52 12.62
N PHE A 124 6.06 8.57 11.84
CA PHE A 124 7.50 8.38 11.71
C PHE A 124 8.21 9.64 11.17
N LEU A 125 7.67 10.26 10.12
CA LEU A 125 8.23 11.47 9.53
C LEU A 125 8.13 12.68 10.47
N LEU A 126 7.05 12.79 11.25
CA LEU A 126 6.92 13.84 12.27
C LEU A 126 7.97 13.70 13.38
N LEU A 127 8.30 12.46 13.77
CA LEU A 127 9.36 12.21 14.74
C LEU A 127 10.74 12.55 14.17
N ASP A 128 11.06 12.17 12.93
CA ASP A 128 12.33 12.52 12.25
C ASP A 128 12.57 14.04 12.28
N LEU A 129 11.54 14.84 11.99
CA LEU A 129 11.65 16.29 12.00
C LEU A 129 11.92 16.86 13.40
N LYS A 130 11.23 16.35 14.43
CA LYS A 130 11.39 16.82 15.82
C LYS A 130 12.78 16.54 16.41
N PHE A 131 13.45 15.47 15.98
CA PHE A 131 14.81 15.16 16.44
C PHE A 131 15.89 15.99 15.73
N VAL A 132 15.59 16.62 14.60
CA VAL A 132 16.53 17.48 13.86
C VAL A 132 16.50 18.92 14.37
N GLU A 133 15.39 19.37 14.95
CA GLU A 133 15.23 20.72 15.51
C GLU A 133 15.81 20.89 16.93
N LYS A 134 16.28 19.80 17.56
CA LYS A 134 16.97 19.80 18.86
C LYS A 134 18.46 19.59 18.69
#